data_AF-D5RLZ9-F1
#
_entry.id   AF-D5RLZ9-F1
#
_cell.length_a   1.000
_cell.length_b   1.000
_cell.length_c   1.000
_cell.angle_alpha   90.00
_cell.angle_beta   90.00
_cell.angle_gamma   90.00
#
_symmetry.space_group_name_H-M   'P 1'
#
loop_
_entity.id
_entity.type
_entity.pdbx_description
1 polymer ?
#
loop_
_entity_poly.entity_id
_entity_poly.type
_entity_poly.pdbx_seq_one_letter_code
_entity_poly.pdbx_strand_id
1 'polypeptide(L)'
;MASLSIATRLDRAAAPPPPQEPSAAGPVAAQKDMFSWTVLPRHGQRPLQLPARLLLEANSEAGGCDIWSEIAVLETLRGDYVAVLRHRRERRGLPSFQHAEICPDAESIREVFEGHDPVATLPVEALVGPLPDHAVPEDLIALADREASFQRARWKELLRAVFGAPRGAPASHRPSGAATGAMP
;
A
#
# COMPACT_ATOMS: atom_id res chain seq x y z
N MET A 1 7.91 -10.46 18.84
CA MET A 1 6.51 -10.59 18.36
C MET A 1 6.15 -9.27 17.72
N ALA A 2 5.89 -9.24 16.40
CA ALA A 2 5.44 -8.03 15.71
C ALA A 2 3.97 -7.78 16.06
N SER A 3 3.65 -6.60 16.60
CA SER A 3 2.29 -6.24 16.98
C SER A 3 1.63 -5.51 15.80
N LEU A 4 0.78 -6.21 15.05
CA LEU A 4 -0.08 -5.59 14.04
C LEU A 4 -1.23 -4.86 14.76
N SER A 5 -1.21 -3.52 14.76
CA SER A 5 -2.38 -2.72 15.15
C SER A 5 -3.26 -2.48 13.94
N ILE A 6 -4.41 -3.16 13.89
CA ILE A 6 -5.50 -2.81 12.98
C ILE A 6 -6.38 -1.82 13.75
N ALA A 7 -6.24 -0.53 13.46
CA ALA A 7 -7.08 0.50 14.08
C ALA A 7 -8.47 0.51 13.42
N THR A 8 -9.38 -0.33 13.90
CA THR A 8 -10.79 -0.24 13.53
C THR A 8 -11.43 0.87 14.38
N ARG A 9 -11.74 2.02 13.79
CA ARG A 9 -12.55 3.06 14.43
C ARG A 9 -13.99 2.52 14.58
N LEU A 10 -14.32 1.99 15.76
CA LEU A 10 -15.71 1.74 16.16
C LEU A 10 -16.29 3.05 16.69
N ASP A 11 -17.18 3.67 15.92
CA ASP A 11 -17.95 4.81 16.38
C ASP A 11 -18.87 4.42 17.54
N ARG A 12 -18.78 5.22 18.61
CA ARG A 12 -19.58 5.12 19.83
C ARG A 12 -21.03 5.50 19.48
N ALA A 13 -21.97 4.60 19.69
CA ALA A 13 -23.39 4.82 19.44
C ALA A 13 -23.90 6.07 20.18
N ALA A 14 -24.21 7.13 19.42
CA ALA A 14 -24.89 8.33 19.91
C ALA A 14 -26.40 8.09 19.99
N ALA A 15 -27.05 8.81 20.91
CA ALA A 15 -28.50 8.77 21.13
C ALA A 15 -29.29 9.09 19.84
N PRO A 16 -30.50 8.51 19.66
CA PRO A 16 -31.28 8.68 18.44
C PRO A 16 -31.67 10.16 18.24
N PRO A 17 -31.45 10.73 17.05
CA PRO A 17 -31.87 12.09 16.73
C PRO A 17 -33.40 12.21 16.64
N PRO A 18 -33.97 13.41 16.85
CA PRO A 18 -35.40 13.66 16.66
C PRO A 18 -35.83 13.41 15.19
N PRO A 19 -37.11 13.10 14.94
CA PRO A 19 -37.61 12.81 13.60
C PRO A 19 -37.45 14.03 12.68
N GLN A 20 -36.56 13.92 11.71
CA GLN A 20 -36.38 14.93 10.66
C GLN A 20 -37.38 14.68 9.52
N GLU A 21 -38.03 15.76 9.09
CA GLU A 21 -38.85 15.77 7.88
C GLU A 21 -37.99 15.36 6.66
N PRO A 22 -38.50 14.49 5.76
CA PRO A 22 -37.74 14.00 4.62
C PRO A 22 -37.45 15.14 3.64
N SER A 23 -36.29 15.77 3.80
CA SER A 23 -35.75 16.71 2.83
C SER A 23 -35.44 15.97 1.53
N ALA A 24 -36.05 16.42 0.43
CA ALA A 24 -35.92 15.85 -0.91
C ALA A 24 -34.53 16.09 -1.56
N ALA A 25 -33.48 16.27 -0.75
CA ALA A 25 -32.10 16.14 -1.21
C ALA A 25 -31.82 14.63 -1.40
N GLY A 26 -31.97 14.17 -2.64
CA GLY A 26 -31.88 12.75 -2.98
C GLY A 26 -30.57 12.07 -2.49
N PRO A 27 -30.53 10.72 -2.48
CA PRO A 27 -29.45 9.90 -1.92
C PRO A 27 -28.03 10.18 -2.46
N VAL A 28 -27.91 10.95 -3.53
CA VAL A 28 -26.65 11.36 -4.15
C VAL A 28 -25.91 12.45 -3.35
N ALA A 29 -26.63 13.30 -2.61
CA ALA A 29 -26.00 14.36 -1.81
C ALA A 29 -25.24 13.79 -0.60
N ALA A 30 -25.85 12.83 0.11
CA ALA A 30 -25.24 12.19 1.28
C ALA A 30 -23.98 11.37 0.95
N GLN A 31 -23.84 10.85 -0.27
CA GLN A 31 -22.62 10.14 -0.70
C GLN A 31 -21.42 11.06 -0.89
N LYS A 32 -21.62 12.33 -1.30
CA LYS A 32 -20.52 13.26 -1.53
C LYS A 32 -19.83 13.70 -0.24
N ASP A 33 -20.55 13.71 0.88
CA ASP A 33 -20.00 14.08 2.19
C ASP A 33 -18.97 13.07 2.72
N MET A 34 -18.90 11.86 2.13
CA MET A 34 -17.92 10.85 2.49
C MET A 34 -16.56 11.02 1.81
N PHE A 35 -16.44 11.87 0.79
CA PHE A 35 -15.21 12.05 0.02
C PHE A 35 -14.53 13.37 0.38
N SER A 36 -13.29 13.30 0.84
CA SER A 36 -12.47 14.48 1.14
C SER A 36 -11.50 14.77 -0.01
N TRP A 37 -11.28 16.05 -0.31
CA TRP A 37 -10.20 16.45 -1.22
C TRP A 37 -8.86 15.99 -0.64
N THR A 38 -8.16 15.14 -1.38
CA THR A 38 -6.92 14.49 -0.93
C THR A 38 -5.80 14.84 -1.89
N VAL A 39 -4.63 15.19 -1.34
CA VAL A 39 -3.39 15.39 -2.09
C VAL A 39 -2.44 14.25 -1.75
N LEU A 40 -2.11 13.44 -2.75
CA LEU A 40 -1.24 12.28 -2.61
C LEU A 40 0.08 12.56 -3.35
N PRO A 41 1.19 12.75 -2.63
CA PRO A 41 2.49 12.94 -3.25
C PRO A 41 2.93 11.70 -4.04
N ARG A 42 3.70 11.93 -5.10
CA ARG A 42 4.30 10.88 -5.93
C ARG A 42 5.76 11.20 -6.16
N HIS A 43 6.66 10.30 -5.80
CA HIS A 43 8.09 10.53 -5.93
C HIS A 43 8.47 10.71 -7.41
N GLY A 44 9.15 11.81 -7.74
CA GLY A 44 9.54 12.15 -9.11
C GLY A 44 8.38 12.48 -10.07
N GLN A 45 7.14 12.60 -9.58
CA GLN A 45 5.96 12.85 -10.41
C GLN A 45 5.05 13.93 -9.80
N ARG A 46 4.10 14.44 -10.60
CA ARG A 46 3.10 15.39 -10.10
C ARG A 46 2.21 14.71 -9.04
N PRO A 47 1.94 15.37 -7.89
CA PRO A 47 1.00 14.86 -6.90
C PRO A 47 -0.39 14.60 -7.50
N LEU A 48 -1.05 13.54 -7.07
CA LEU A 48 -2.46 13.30 -7.40
C LEU A 48 -3.34 14.15 -6.47
N GLN A 49 -4.30 14.85 -7.06
CA GLN A 49 -5.24 15.69 -6.33
C GLN A 49 -6.64 15.31 -6.77
N LEU A 50 -7.40 14.67 -5.88
CA LEU A 50 -8.71 14.13 -6.20
C LEU A 50 -9.57 13.95 -4.95
N PRO A 51 -10.91 13.95 -5.07
CA PRO A 51 -11.79 13.59 -3.98
C PRO A 51 -11.76 12.07 -3.76
N ALA A 52 -11.38 11.66 -2.54
CA ALA A 52 -11.22 10.27 -2.17
C ALA A 52 -11.70 10.01 -0.74
N ARG A 53 -12.07 8.76 -0.47
CA ARG A 53 -12.32 8.23 0.88
C ARG A 53 -11.36 7.09 1.19
N LEU A 54 -10.82 7.07 2.39
CA LEU A 54 -9.93 6.00 2.86
C LEU A 54 -10.77 4.74 3.12
N LEU A 55 -10.38 3.62 2.52
CA LEU A 55 -11.00 2.30 2.75
C LEU A 55 -10.17 1.43 3.69
N LEU A 56 -8.85 1.48 3.54
CA LEU A 56 -7.91 0.63 4.26
C LEU A 56 -6.63 1.42 4.51
N GLU A 57 -6.06 1.25 5.71
CA GLU A 57 -4.71 1.65 6.04
C GLU A 57 -4.05 0.56 6.89
N ALA A 58 -2.80 0.22 6.57
CA ALA A 58 -2.01 -0.75 7.32
C ALA A 58 -0.53 -0.39 7.25
N ASN A 59 0.24 -0.78 8.26
CA ASN A 59 1.68 -0.54 8.29
C ASN A 59 2.45 -1.72 8.89
N SER A 60 3.75 -1.76 8.61
CA SER A 60 4.68 -2.79 9.09
C SER A 60 5.47 -2.36 10.33
N GLU A 61 5.03 -1.33 11.08
CA GLU A 61 5.76 -0.81 12.25
C GLU A 61 6.03 -1.93 13.26
N ALA A 62 7.30 -2.10 13.63
CA ALA A 62 7.74 -3.07 14.61
C ALA A 62 8.83 -2.45 15.50
N GLY A 63 8.84 -2.83 16.78
CA GLY A 63 9.85 -2.33 17.72
C GLY A 63 11.27 -2.67 17.26
N GLY A 64 12.14 -1.67 17.22
CA GLY A 64 13.54 -1.81 16.80
C GLY A 64 13.79 -1.74 15.30
N CYS A 65 12.77 -1.44 14.48
CA CYS A 65 12.93 -1.18 13.06
C CYS A 65 12.96 0.33 12.80
N ASP A 66 14.00 0.80 12.12
CA ASP A 66 14.09 2.19 11.71
C ASP A 66 13.18 2.45 10.51
N ILE A 67 13.09 1.50 9.58
CA ILE A 67 12.22 1.62 8.40
C ILE A 67 10.92 0.84 8.62
N TRP A 68 9.80 1.50 8.32
CA TRP A 68 8.51 0.82 8.14
C TRP A 68 7.80 1.26 6.87
N SER A 69 7.00 0.35 6.36
CA SER A 69 6.15 0.52 5.19
C SER A 69 4.72 0.76 5.61
N GLU A 70 4.03 1.60 4.88
CA GLU A 70 2.62 1.92 5.05
C GLU A 70 1.93 1.74 3.70
N ILE A 71 0.77 1.07 3.72
CA ILE A 71 -0.13 0.99 2.57
C ILE A 71 -1.46 1.61 2.93
N ALA A 72 -2.05 2.29 1.96
CA ALA A 72 -3.42 2.74 2.05
C ALA A 72 -4.15 2.48 0.72
N VAL A 73 -5.44 2.17 0.83
CA VAL A 73 -6.35 2.07 -0.31
C VAL A 73 -7.41 3.12 -0.15
N LEU A 74 -7.57 3.95 -1.17
CA LEU A 74 -8.63 4.92 -1.24
C LEU A 74 -9.58 4.57 -2.38
N GLU A 75 -10.83 4.98 -2.25
CA GLU A 75 -11.80 4.97 -3.33
C GLU A 75 -12.06 6.41 -3.77
N THR A 76 -12.08 6.62 -5.08
CA THR A 76 -12.34 7.93 -5.69
C THR A 76 -13.84 8.14 -5.90
N LEU A 77 -14.26 9.39 -6.06
CA LEU A 77 -15.65 9.71 -6.40
C LEU A 77 -16.12 9.07 -7.73
N ARG A 78 -15.19 8.64 -8.59
CA ARG A 78 -15.49 8.01 -9.89
C ARG A 78 -15.68 6.49 -9.79
N GLY A 79 -15.46 5.90 -8.62
CA GLY A 79 -15.48 4.45 -8.41
C GLY A 79 -14.15 3.76 -8.68
N ASP A 80 -13.12 4.48 -9.15
CA ASP A 80 -11.75 3.96 -9.21
C ASP A 80 -11.15 3.86 -7.81
N TYR A 81 -10.07 3.09 -7.67
CA TYR A 81 -9.29 3.00 -6.45
C TYR A 81 -7.95 3.71 -6.56
N VAL A 82 -7.32 4.02 -5.44
CA VAL A 82 -5.95 4.52 -5.37
C VAL A 82 -5.14 3.67 -4.40
N ALA A 83 -4.11 3.01 -4.91
CA ALA A 83 -3.10 2.36 -4.10
C ALA A 83 -2.05 3.39 -3.67
N VAL A 84 -1.77 3.48 -2.37
CA VAL A 84 -0.77 4.40 -1.80
C VAL A 84 0.26 3.60 -1.03
N LEU A 85 1.55 3.86 -1.31
CA LEU A 85 2.69 3.23 -0.66
C LEU A 85 3.59 4.30 -0.07
N ARG A 86 4.02 4.11 1.18
CA ARG A 86 4.97 5.01 1.85
C ARG A 86 6.01 4.20 2.59
N HIS A 87 7.27 4.61 2.52
CA HIS A 87 8.34 4.10 3.37
C HIS A 87 8.89 5.23 4.23
N ARG A 88 8.97 5.02 5.53
CA ARG A 88 9.39 6.03 6.52
C ARG A 88 10.51 5.48 7.38
N ARG A 89 11.46 6.35 7.76
CA ARG A 89 12.62 6.01 8.61
C ARG A 89 12.54 6.57 10.04
N GLU A 90 11.73 7.60 10.29
CA GLU A 90 11.63 8.24 11.61
C GLU A 90 10.20 8.64 11.93
N ARG A 91 9.75 8.42 13.18
CA ARG A 91 8.36 8.66 13.62
C ARG A 91 7.86 10.09 13.39
N ARG A 92 8.74 11.04 13.09
CA ARG A 92 8.42 12.46 12.88
C ARG A 92 9.01 13.07 11.60
N GLY A 93 9.64 12.29 10.73
CA GLY A 93 10.25 12.76 9.48
C GLY A 93 9.33 12.67 8.25
N LEU A 94 9.69 13.37 7.18
CA LEU A 94 9.08 13.16 5.86
C LEU A 94 9.39 11.73 5.38
N PRO A 95 8.44 11.05 4.72
CA PRO A 95 8.67 9.73 4.16
C PRO A 95 9.81 9.75 3.14
N SER A 96 10.68 8.75 3.22
CA SER A 96 11.81 8.56 2.30
C SER A 96 11.33 8.24 0.88
N PHE A 97 10.14 7.63 0.76
CA PHE A 97 9.51 7.32 -0.51
C PHE A 97 7.99 7.40 -0.39
N GLN A 98 7.33 7.91 -1.43
CA GLN A 98 5.87 7.89 -1.57
C GLN A 98 5.47 7.60 -3.02
N HIS A 99 4.57 6.65 -3.21
CA HIS A 99 3.94 6.35 -4.49
C HIS A 99 2.42 6.33 -4.31
N ALA A 100 1.73 6.78 -5.36
CA ALA A 100 0.29 6.69 -5.44
C ALA A 100 -0.10 6.37 -6.89
N GLU A 101 -1.03 5.46 -7.08
CA GLU A 101 -1.44 4.96 -8.39
C GLU A 101 -2.95 4.72 -8.43
N ILE A 102 -3.60 5.19 -9.51
CA ILE A 102 -5.03 4.97 -9.73
C ILE A 102 -5.19 3.57 -10.34
N CYS A 103 -6.06 2.78 -9.75
CA CYS A 103 -6.33 1.39 -10.12
C CYS A 103 -7.82 1.27 -10.48
N PRO A 104 -8.19 0.61 -11.59
CA PRO A 104 -9.59 0.46 -11.98
C PRO A 104 -10.39 -0.49 -11.06
N ASP A 105 -9.71 -1.40 -10.38
CA ASP A 105 -10.34 -2.42 -9.53
C ASP A 105 -9.42 -2.90 -8.40
N ALA A 106 -9.96 -3.76 -7.54
CA ALA A 106 -9.24 -4.33 -6.40
C ALA A 106 -8.13 -5.31 -6.79
N GLU A 107 -8.20 -5.93 -7.97
CA GLU A 107 -7.16 -6.82 -8.46
C GLU A 107 -5.92 -6.02 -8.87
N SER A 108 -6.12 -4.93 -9.59
CA SER A 108 -5.07 -3.98 -9.96
C SER A 108 -4.37 -3.37 -8.74
N ILE A 109 -5.11 -3.07 -7.65
CA ILE A 109 -4.53 -2.63 -6.37
C ILE A 109 -3.56 -3.68 -5.82
N ARG A 110 -4.00 -4.94 -5.82
CA ARG A 110 -3.20 -6.05 -5.32
C ARG A 110 -1.94 -6.24 -6.15
N GLU A 111 -2.04 -6.15 -7.48
CA GLU A 111 -0.89 -6.22 -8.38
C GLU A 111 0.13 -5.12 -8.11
N VAL A 112 -0.33 -3.87 -7.90
CA VAL A 112 0.55 -2.75 -7.54
C VAL A 112 1.32 -3.05 -6.25
N PHE A 113 0.65 -3.56 -5.21
CA PHE A 113 1.31 -3.87 -3.94
C PHE A 113 2.23 -5.11 -4.03
N GLU A 114 1.79 -6.18 -4.69
CA GLU A 114 2.58 -7.40 -4.83
C GLU A 114 3.79 -7.20 -5.77
N GLY A 115 3.69 -6.31 -6.75
CA GLY A 115 4.78 -5.94 -7.66
C GLY A 115 5.80 -4.97 -7.08
N HIS A 116 5.51 -4.35 -5.93
CA HIS A 116 6.41 -3.39 -5.30
C HIS A 116 7.54 -4.08 -4.50
N ASP A 117 8.80 -3.77 -4.82
CA ASP A 117 9.95 -4.10 -3.96
C ASP A 117 10.25 -2.91 -3.02
N PRO A 118 10.03 -3.03 -1.70
CA PRO A 118 10.31 -1.95 -0.74
C PRO A 118 11.76 -1.46 -0.80
N VAL A 119 12.71 -2.35 -1.10
CA VAL A 119 14.15 -2.04 -1.07
C VAL A 119 14.58 -1.27 -2.30
N ALA A 120 14.03 -1.59 -3.48
CA ALA A 120 14.41 -0.95 -4.74
C ALA A 120 14.14 0.57 -4.77
N THR A 121 13.25 1.03 -3.88
CA THR A 121 12.84 2.44 -3.78
C THR A 121 13.49 3.22 -2.64
N LEU A 122 14.31 2.56 -1.83
CA LEU A 122 15.01 3.17 -0.71
C LEU A 122 16.46 3.51 -1.12
N PRO A 123 16.97 4.70 -0.75
CA PRO A 123 18.39 4.97 -0.89
C PRO A 123 19.18 4.01 0.02
N VAL A 124 20.41 3.64 -0.35
CA VAL A 124 21.21 2.67 0.41
C VAL A 124 21.45 3.17 1.84
N GLU A 125 21.59 4.47 2.02
CA GLU A 125 21.73 5.16 3.31
C GLU A 125 20.52 4.97 4.21
N ALA A 126 19.34 4.68 3.65
CA ALA A 126 18.16 4.33 4.44
C ALA A 126 18.29 2.92 5.05
N LEU A 127 18.97 1.99 4.37
CA LEU A 127 19.16 0.61 4.83
C LEU A 127 20.29 0.48 5.85
N VAL A 128 21.42 1.14 5.61
CA VAL A 128 22.63 0.96 6.44
C VAL A 128 22.98 2.16 7.32
N GLY A 129 22.21 3.24 7.21
CA GLY A 129 22.52 4.50 7.89
C GLY A 129 23.50 5.38 7.11
N PRO A 130 24.00 6.46 7.74
CA PRO A 130 24.97 7.34 7.11
C PRO A 130 26.21 6.55 6.65
N LEU A 131 26.54 6.64 5.36
CA LEU A 131 27.73 6.00 4.83
C LEU A 131 28.99 6.76 5.29
N PRO A 132 30.07 6.07 5.65
CA PRO A 132 31.36 6.72 5.88
C PRO A 132 31.90 7.30 4.56
N ASP A 133 32.70 8.37 4.64
CA ASP A 133 33.34 9.05 3.48
C ASP A 133 34.38 8.18 2.73
N HIS A 134 34.59 6.93 3.15
CA HIS A 134 35.64 6.04 2.65
C HIS A 134 35.03 4.73 2.14
N ALA A 135 35.81 3.97 1.36
CA ALA A 135 35.38 2.74 0.67
C ALA A 135 34.43 1.88 1.52
N VAL A 136 33.30 1.49 0.94
CA VAL A 136 32.25 0.69 1.58
C VAL A 136 32.87 -0.63 2.05
N PRO A 137 33.01 -0.86 3.37
CA PRO A 137 33.50 -2.12 3.89
C PRO A 137 32.57 -3.27 3.47
N GLU A 138 33.10 -4.47 3.24
CA GLU A 138 32.29 -5.68 2.94
C GLU A 138 31.16 -5.90 3.97
N ASP A 139 31.41 -5.50 5.23
CA ASP A 139 30.44 -5.53 6.32
C ASP A 139 29.19 -4.69 6.05
N LEU A 140 29.30 -3.56 5.34
CA LEU A 140 28.15 -2.73 4.99
C LEU A 140 27.28 -3.37 3.91
N ILE A 141 27.88 -4.10 2.97
CA ILE A 141 27.13 -4.86 1.95
C ILE A 141 26.34 -5.99 2.64
N ALA A 142 27.01 -6.75 3.51
CA ALA A 142 26.34 -7.81 4.27
C ALA A 142 25.22 -7.28 5.17
N LEU A 143 25.40 -6.09 5.75
CA LEU A 143 24.36 -5.41 6.53
C LEU A 143 23.18 -4.98 5.64
N ALA A 144 23.45 -4.34 4.50
CA ALA A 144 22.43 -3.90 3.53
C ALA A 144 21.59 -5.08 3.05
N ASP A 145 22.22 -6.20 2.71
CA ASP A 145 21.54 -7.41 2.25
C ASP A 145 20.64 -8.02 3.32
N ARG A 146 21.11 -8.02 4.58
CA ARG A 146 20.30 -8.48 5.72
C ARG A 146 19.08 -7.59 5.92
N GLU A 147 19.27 -6.28 5.92
CA GLU A 147 18.18 -5.32 6.10
C GLU A 147 17.20 -5.38 4.92
N ALA A 148 17.69 -5.44 3.69
CA ALA A 148 16.87 -5.63 2.51
C ALA A 148 16.01 -6.90 2.59
N SER A 149 16.60 -8.01 3.04
CA SER A 149 15.89 -9.28 3.22
C SER A 149 14.82 -9.17 4.30
N PHE A 150 15.13 -8.50 5.41
CA PHE A 150 14.20 -8.25 6.49
C PHE A 150 13.01 -7.37 6.04
N GLN A 151 13.28 -6.27 5.34
CA GLN A 151 12.24 -5.37 4.81
C GLN A 151 11.31 -6.08 3.82
N ARG A 152 11.84 -6.90 2.92
CA ARG A 152 11.02 -7.73 2.00
C ARG A 152 10.17 -8.75 2.74
N ALA A 153 10.69 -9.38 3.80
CA ALA A 153 9.91 -10.29 4.61
C ALA A 153 8.75 -9.57 5.31
N ARG A 154 9.00 -8.41 5.92
CA ARG A 154 7.99 -7.56 6.56
C ARG A 154 6.94 -7.06 5.59
N TRP A 155 7.33 -6.68 4.38
CA TRP A 155 6.40 -6.32 3.31
C TRP A 155 5.47 -7.47 2.97
N LYS A 156 6.01 -8.68 2.76
CA LYS A 156 5.20 -9.88 2.50
C LYS A 156 4.26 -10.22 3.67
N GLU A 157 4.69 -10.02 4.90
CA GLU A 157 3.84 -10.21 6.09
C GLU A 157 2.70 -9.18 6.13
N LEU A 158 2.99 -7.91 5.85
CA LEU A 158 1.98 -6.85 5.75
C LEU A 158 0.94 -7.18 4.67
N LEU A 159 1.39 -7.53 3.47
CA LEU A 159 0.48 -7.92 2.38
C LEU A 159 -0.34 -9.15 2.74
N ARG A 160 0.25 -10.12 3.45
CA ARG A 160 -0.47 -11.31 3.91
C ARG A 160 -1.54 -10.97 4.95
N ALA A 161 -1.25 -10.05 5.86
CA ALA A 161 -2.20 -9.61 6.87
C ALA A 161 -3.41 -8.89 6.25
N VAL A 162 -3.19 -8.14 5.16
CA VAL A 162 -4.23 -7.36 4.48
C VAL A 162 -5.00 -8.17 3.43
N PHE A 163 -4.30 -8.91 2.57
CA PHE A 163 -4.87 -9.57 1.39
C PHE A 163 -4.96 -11.10 1.50
N GLY A 164 -4.54 -11.67 2.63
CA GLY A 164 -4.46 -13.11 2.84
C GLY A 164 -3.26 -13.74 2.13
N ALA A 165 -3.31 -15.06 1.92
CA ALA A 165 -2.22 -15.76 1.23
C ALA A 165 -1.97 -15.16 -0.17
N PRO A 166 -0.70 -15.13 -0.64
CA PRO A 166 -0.41 -14.78 -2.02
C PRO A 166 -1.22 -15.71 -2.93
N ARG A 167 -1.78 -15.17 -4.02
CA ARG A 167 -2.31 -16.05 -5.06
C ARG A 167 -1.15 -16.95 -5.47
N GLY A 168 -1.33 -18.26 -5.35
CA GLY A 168 -0.37 -19.20 -5.92
C GLY A 168 -0.12 -18.76 -7.36
N ALA A 169 1.13 -18.81 -7.82
CA ALA A 169 1.48 -18.40 -9.17
C ALA A 169 0.39 -18.91 -10.13
N PRO A 170 -0.22 -18.06 -10.97
CA PRO A 170 -1.28 -18.49 -11.86
C PRO A 170 -0.74 -19.72 -12.57
N ALA A 171 -1.39 -20.87 -12.36
CA ALA A 171 -0.93 -22.13 -12.93
C ALA A 171 -0.70 -21.85 -14.40
N SER A 172 0.58 -21.81 -14.81
CA SER A 172 0.96 -21.26 -16.10
C SER A 172 0.08 -21.94 -17.11
N HIS A 173 -0.82 -21.16 -17.73
CA HIS A 173 -1.88 -21.69 -18.57
C HIS A 173 -1.17 -22.46 -19.67
N ARG A 174 -1.06 -23.78 -19.50
CA ARG A 174 -0.40 -24.64 -20.47
C ARG A 174 -1.24 -24.46 -21.72
N PRO A 175 -0.70 -23.93 -22.82
CA PRO A 175 -1.46 -23.89 -24.06
C PRO A 175 -1.81 -25.35 -24.35
N SER A 176 -3.09 -25.67 -24.32
CA SER A 176 -3.62 -26.98 -24.69
C SER A 176 -3.26 -27.17 -26.15
N GLY A 177 -2.14 -27.85 -26.39
CA GLY A 177 -1.59 -28.10 -27.70
C GLY A 177 -2.64 -28.71 -28.62
N ALA A 178 -2.96 -27.93 -29.65
CA ALA A 178 -3.42 -28.31 -30.97
C ALA A 178 -3.61 -29.82 -31.19
N ALA A 179 -4.87 -30.19 -31.43
CA ALA A 179 -5.21 -31.41 -32.15
C ALA A 179 -4.42 -31.44 -33.47
N THR A 180 -3.57 -32.46 -33.61
CA THR A 180 -2.89 -32.79 -34.84
C THR A 180 -3.93 -33.29 -35.84
N GLY A 181 -4.50 -32.37 -36.61
CA GLY A 181 -5.32 -32.70 -37.77
C GLY A 181 -4.42 -33.23 -38.87
N ALA A 182 -4.31 -34.55 -38.95
CA ALA A 182 -3.86 -35.24 -40.14
C ALA A 182 -4.87 -35.00 -41.27
N MET A 183 -4.38 -34.62 -42.45
CA MET A 183 -5.12 -34.73 -43.70
C MET A 183 -4.21 -35.34 -44.78
N PRO A 184 -4.81 -36.00 -45.77
CA PRO A 184 -4.39 -37.29 -46.34
C PRO A 184 -3.26 -37.21 -47.38
#